data_AF-A0A349SRT7-F1
#
_entry.id   AF-A0A349SRT7-F1
#
_cell.length_a   1.000
_cell.length_b   1.000
_cell.length_c   1.000
_cell.angle_alpha   90.00
_cell.angle_beta   90.00
_cell.angle_gamma   90.00
#
_symmetry.space_group_name_H-M   'P 1'
#
loop_
_entity.id
_entity.type
_entity.pdbx_description
1 polymer ?
#
loop_
_entity_poly.entity_id
_entity_poly.type
_entity_poly.pdbx_seq_one_letter_code
_entity_poly.pdbx_strand_id
1 'polypeptide(L)'
;MNLLPLDKKIVGALLLGLLLALPSLWVGMQLDDYFHWGLVTQRSQVLQTVSPASPYGLFSFVDGDPARVMDLMNLGLAPWWTYPQVEYAFWRPLTELTHGLDYSLWPQHPMLMHV
;
A
#
# COMPACT_ATOMS: atom_id res chain seq x y z
N MET A 1 33.75 -8.54 -14.37
CA MET A 1 32.67 -7.94 -15.19
C MET A 1 32.96 -6.45 -15.24
N ASN A 2 33.62 -5.96 -16.30
CA ASN A 2 33.94 -4.53 -16.44
C ASN A 2 32.65 -3.78 -16.76
N LEU A 3 32.16 -2.96 -15.83
CA LEU A 3 31.10 -2.00 -16.10
C LEU A 3 31.66 -1.02 -17.14
N LEU A 4 31.16 -1.08 -18.37
CA LEU A 4 31.44 -0.07 -19.39
C LEU A 4 31.10 1.32 -18.81
N PRO A 5 31.91 2.37 -19.07
CA PRO A 5 31.62 3.70 -18.58
C PRO A 5 30.26 4.15 -19.14
N LEU A 6 29.31 4.42 -18.24
CA LEU A 6 27.97 4.85 -18.59
C LEU A 6 28.05 6.17 -19.38
N ASP A 7 27.36 6.26 -20.52
CA ASP A 7 27.27 7.49 -21.30
C ASP A 7 26.76 8.64 -20.41
N LYS A 8 27.42 9.80 -20.45
CA LYS A 8 27.03 11.01 -19.71
C LYS A 8 25.57 11.39 -19.95
N LYS A 9 25.03 11.12 -21.13
CA LYS A 9 23.62 11.33 -21.47
C LYS A 9 22.70 10.41 -20.68
N ILE A 10 23.08 9.15 -20.52
CA ILE A 10 22.33 8.17 -19.72
C ILE A 10 22.34 8.59 -18.26
N VAL A 11 23.51 8.97 -17.72
CA VAL A 11 23.61 9.47 -16.35
C VAL A 11 22.75 10.73 -16.16
N GLY A 12 22.82 11.68 -17.10
CA GLY A 12 22.02 12.90 -17.06
C GLY A 12 20.51 12.60 -17.06
N ALA A 13 20.07 11.67 -17.91
CA ALA A 13 18.66 11.27 -17.96
C ALA A 13 18.19 10.58 -16.66
N LEU A 14 19.02 9.71 -16.06
CA LEU A 14 18.71 9.06 -14.79
C LEU A 14 18.62 10.08 -13.65
N LEU A 15 19.57 11.01 -13.55
CA LEU A 15 19.56 12.05 -12.53
C LEU A 15 18.35 12.97 -12.67
N LEU A 16 18.00 13.35 -13.90
CA LEU A 16 16.79 14.14 -14.15
C LEU A 16 15.53 13.36 -13.75
N GLY A 17 15.45 12.07 -14.08
CA GLY A 17 14.35 11.21 -13.66
C GLY A 17 14.20 11.13 -12.15
N LEU A 18 15.30 10.90 -11.43
CA LEU A 18 15.33 10.90 -9.96
C LEU A 18 14.92 12.26 -9.38
N LEU A 19 15.41 13.37 -9.95
CA LEU A 19 15.06 14.72 -9.51
C LEU A 19 13.57 15.03 -9.69
N LEU A 20 12.99 14.59 -10.80
CA LEU A 20 11.57 14.77 -11.08
C LEU A 20 10.69 13.86 -10.22
N ALA A 21 11.16 12.67 -9.86
CA ALA A 21 10.45 11.75 -8.96
C ALA A 21 10.58 12.15 -7.49
N LEU A 22 11.66 12.84 -7.09
CA LEU A 22 11.99 13.19 -5.71
C LEU A 22 10.80 13.73 -4.89
N PRO A 23 9.96 14.66 -5.39
CA PRO A 23 8.81 15.16 -4.62
C PRO A 23 7.81 14.08 -4.18
N SER A 24 7.78 12.91 -4.83
CA SER A 24 6.87 11.81 -4.46
C SER A 24 7.11 11.33 -3.02
N LEU A 25 8.32 11.46 -2.47
CA LEU A 25 8.61 11.07 -1.09
C LEU A 25 7.87 11.94 -0.06
N TRP A 26 7.45 13.17 -0.44
CA TRP A 26 6.79 14.13 0.46
C TRP A 26 5.28 14.21 0.27
N VAL A 27 4.69 13.42 -0.64
CA VAL A 27 3.24 13.46 -0.90
C VAL A 27 2.40 12.89 0.26
N GLY A 28 3.06 12.24 1.23
CA GLY A 28 2.40 11.56 2.35
C GLY A 28 1.70 10.28 1.91
N MET A 29 0.84 9.73 2.78
CA MET A 29 0.07 8.52 2.44
C MET A 29 -0.91 8.80 1.30
N GLN A 30 -0.98 7.89 0.34
CA GLN A 30 -1.84 7.97 -0.85
C GLN A 30 -2.60 6.66 -1.08
N LEU A 31 -3.83 6.75 -1.59
CA LEU A 31 -4.67 5.60 -1.97
C LEU A 31 -4.66 4.44 -0.95
N ASP A 32 -4.07 3.31 -1.33
CA ASP A 32 -3.99 2.06 -0.57
C ASP A 32 -3.06 2.16 0.65
N ASP A 33 -2.22 3.19 0.77
CA ASP A 33 -1.46 3.48 1.99
C ASP A 33 -2.41 3.67 3.19
N TYR A 34 -3.56 4.32 2.98
CA TYR A 34 -4.58 4.49 4.03
C TYR A 34 -5.29 3.18 4.36
N PHE A 35 -5.44 2.29 3.36
CA PHE A 35 -5.97 0.95 3.58
C PHE A 35 -5.01 0.14 4.45
N HIS A 36 -3.75 0.04 4.05
CA HIS A 36 -2.73 -0.66 4.83
C HIS A 36 -2.54 -0.05 6.22
N TRP A 37 -2.53 1.28 6.33
CA TRP A 37 -2.45 1.96 7.63
C TRP A 37 -3.64 1.61 8.53
N GLY A 38 -4.86 1.60 7.98
CA GLY A 38 -6.06 1.19 8.69
C GLY A 38 -5.98 -0.26 9.19
N LEU A 39 -5.54 -1.18 8.31
CA LEU A 39 -5.40 -2.61 8.61
C LEU A 39 -4.27 -2.91 9.59
N VAL A 40 -3.17 -2.16 9.58
CA VAL A 40 -2.06 -2.37 10.52
C VAL A 40 -2.35 -1.73 11.87
N THR A 41 -2.88 -0.51 11.89
CA THR A 41 -3.15 0.19 13.15
C THR A 41 -4.44 -0.26 13.83
N GLN A 42 -5.35 -0.92 13.09
CA GLN A 42 -6.70 -1.31 13.55
C GLN A 42 -7.50 -0.12 14.11
N ARG A 43 -7.17 1.11 13.68
CA ARG A 43 -7.86 2.34 14.12
C ARG A 43 -9.06 2.70 13.25
N SER A 44 -9.19 2.06 12.09
CA SER A 44 -10.36 2.23 11.23
C SER A 44 -11.49 1.35 11.73
N GLN A 45 -12.72 1.88 11.74
CA GLN A 45 -13.92 1.10 12.04
C GLN A 45 -14.31 0.16 10.89
N VAL A 46 -13.73 0.38 9.70
CA VAL A 46 -14.21 -0.19 8.43
C VAL A 46 -13.12 -1.02 7.80
N LEU A 47 -11.87 -0.58 7.93
CA LEU A 47 -10.69 -1.25 7.44
C LEU A 47 -10.08 -2.09 8.56
N GLN A 48 -10.85 -3.10 8.96
CA GLN A 48 -10.42 -4.10 9.94
C GLN A 48 -10.09 -5.41 9.23
N THR A 49 -9.15 -6.15 9.82
CA THR A 49 -8.80 -7.50 9.38
C THR A 49 -8.67 -8.37 10.60
N VAL A 50 -9.09 -9.63 10.46
CA VAL A 50 -8.91 -10.68 11.48
C VAL A 50 -7.43 -11.00 11.74
N SER A 51 -6.52 -10.53 10.88
CA SER A 51 -5.08 -10.78 11.00
C SER A 51 -4.26 -9.51 10.69
N PRO A 52 -4.15 -8.56 11.65
CA PRO A 52 -3.41 -7.31 11.47
C PRO A 52 -1.92 -7.61 11.22
N ALA A 53 -1.35 -7.05 10.15
CA ALA A 53 0.06 -7.22 9.78
C ALA A 53 0.53 -8.69 9.62
N SER A 54 -0.40 -9.61 9.38
CA SER A 54 -0.06 -10.99 9.00
C SER A 54 0.46 -11.02 7.56
N PRO A 55 1.44 -11.88 7.23
CA PRO A 55 1.94 -12.06 5.86
C PRO A 55 0.92 -12.67 4.88
N TYR A 56 -0.34 -12.80 5.31
CA TYR A 56 -1.48 -13.25 4.51
C TYR A 56 -2.69 -12.32 4.60
N GLY A 57 -2.55 -11.14 5.23
CA GLY A 57 -3.69 -10.32 5.65
C GLY A 57 -3.70 -8.90 5.11
N LEU A 58 -2.54 -8.37 4.70
CA LEU A 58 -2.43 -6.94 4.37
C LEU A 58 -3.07 -6.60 3.02
N PHE A 59 -3.01 -7.50 2.04
CA PHE A 59 -3.65 -7.34 0.72
C PHE A 59 -5.00 -8.06 0.62
N SER A 60 -5.65 -8.34 1.74
CA SER A 60 -7.01 -8.87 1.81
C SER A 60 -8.01 -7.74 2.08
N PHE A 61 -8.35 -6.98 1.05
CA PHE A 61 -9.19 -5.79 1.15
C PHE A 61 -10.65 -6.14 1.44
N VAL A 62 -11.17 -7.22 0.85
CA VAL A 62 -12.54 -7.71 1.05
C VAL A 62 -12.53 -9.24 1.21
N ASP A 63 -13.31 -9.76 2.15
CA ASP A 63 -13.28 -11.15 2.64
C ASP A 63 -14.61 -11.88 2.41
N GLY A 64 -15.49 -11.33 1.58
CA GLY A 64 -16.79 -11.91 1.28
C GLY A 64 -17.87 -11.67 2.34
N ASP A 65 -17.60 -10.95 3.45
CA ASP A 65 -18.62 -10.61 4.45
C ASP A 65 -19.59 -9.53 3.93
N PRO A 66 -20.89 -9.86 3.74
CA PRO A 66 -21.88 -8.90 3.24
C PRO A 66 -22.08 -7.67 4.13
N ALA A 67 -21.89 -7.79 5.45
CA ALA A 67 -22.01 -6.66 6.36
C ALA A 67 -20.88 -5.66 6.12
N ARG A 68 -19.65 -6.15 6.01
CA ARG A 68 -18.47 -5.32 5.75
C ARG A 68 -18.52 -4.69 4.35
N VAL A 69 -18.97 -5.43 3.34
CA VAL A 69 -19.17 -4.88 1.99
C VAL A 69 -20.23 -3.79 1.98
N MET A 70 -21.32 -3.95 2.74
CA MET A 70 -22.34 -2.92 2.91
C MET A 70 -21.79 -1.66 3.57
N ASP A 71 -20.93 -1.78 4.58
CA ASP A 71 -20.26 -0.64 5.21
C ASP A 71 -19.35 0.10 4.23
N LEU A 72 -18.56 -0.64 3.43
CA LEU A 72 -17.73 -0.07 2.37
C LEU A 72 -18.58 0.70 1.35
N MET A 73 -19.75 0.19 0.97
CA MET A 73 -20.68 0.89 0.07
C MET A 73 -21.27 2.16 0.72
N ASN A 74 -21.73 2.06 1.97
CA ASN A 74 -22.33 3.19 2.71
C ASN A 74 -21.34 4.34 2.93
N LEU A 75 -20.05 4.04 2.99
CA LEU A 75 -18.97 5.01 3.15
C LEU A 75 -18.39 5.50 1.81
N GLY A 76 -18.90 5.00 0.68
CA GLY A 76 -18.42 5.36 -0.65
C GLY A 76 -17.04 4.78 -1.01
N LEU A 77 -16.56 3.79 -0.25
CA LEU A 77 -15.32 3.06 -0.52
C LEU A 77 -15.52 1.93 -1.56
N ALA A 78 -16.76 1.50 -1.77
CA ALA A 78 -17.15 0.58 -2.83
C ALA A 78 -18.37 1.14 -3.60
N PRO A 79 -18.50 0.88 -4.91
CA PRO A 79 -19.70 1.23 -5.68
C PRO A 79 -20.96 0.63 -5.08
N TRP A 80 -22.10 1.34 -5.12
CA TRP A 80 -23.38 0.86 -4.56
C TRP A 80 -23.93 -0.41 -5.22
N TRP A 81 -23.42 -0.76 -6.41
CA TRP A 81 -23.77 -1.98 -7.16
C TRP A 81 -22.77 -3.12 -6.93
N THR A 82 -21.85 -3.00 -5.96
CA THR A 82 -20.90 -4.05 -5.60
C THR A 82 -21.62 -5.33 -5.21
N TYR A 83 -21.12 -6.47 -5.68
CA TYR A 83 -21.64 -7.77 -5.26
C TYR A 83 -21.42 -7.97 -3.75
N PRO A 84 -22.46 -8.26 -2.95
CA PRO A 84 -22.34 -8.29 -1.48
C PRO A 84 -21.33 -9.30 -0.94
N GLN A 85 -21.02 -10.36 -1.67
CA GLN A 85 -20.10 -11.42 -1.24
C GLN A 85 -18.79 -11.38 -2.04
N VAL A 86 -18.40 -10.20 -2.52
CA VAL A 86 -17.15 -10.05 -3.27
C VAL A 86 -15.95 -10.36 -2.37
N GLU A 87 -15.04 -11.16 -2.88
CA GLU A 87 -13.75 -11.41 -2.26
C GLU A 87 -12.66 -10.71 -3.09
N TYR A 88 -11.80 -9.96 -2.40
CA TYR A 88 -10.72 -9.21 -3.02
C TYR A 88 -9.47 -9.33 -2.18
N ALA A 89 -8.72 -10.41 -2.44
CA ALA A 89 -7.50 -10.76 -1.74
C ALA A 89 -6.39 -11.12 -2.72
N PHE A 90 -5.20 -10.57 -2.52
CA PHE A 90 -4.02 -10.91 -3.30
C PHE A 90 -2.98 -11.60 -2.45
N TRP A 91 -2.36 -12.63 -3.01
CA TRP A 91 -1.23 -13.30 -2.37
C TRP A 91 0.08 -12.56 -2.69
N ARG A 92 0.57 -11.74 -1.75
CA ARG A 92 1.79 -10.92 -1.92
C ARG A 92 2.77 -11.03 -0.74
N PRO A 93 3.18 -12.23 -0.32
CA PRO A 93 3.89 -12.45 0.94
C PRO A 93 5.17 -11.63 1.07
N LEU A 94 5.94 -11.46 0.00
CA LEU A 94 7.17 -10.65 0.04
C LEU A 94 6.86 -9.16 0.29
N THR A 95 5.85 -8.62 -0.41
CA THR A 95 5.42 -7.24 -0.22
C THR A 95 4.81 -7.02 1.16
N GLU A 96 4.08 -8.01 1.67
CA GLU A 96 3.51 -7.96 3.02
C GLU A 96 4.60 -7.91 4.09
N LEU A 97 5.65 -8.71 3.93
CA LEU A 97 6.80 -8.68 4.83
C LEU A 97 7.52 -7.32 4.80
N THR A 98 7.72 -6.71 3.62
CA THR A 98 8.35 -5.39 3.55
C THR A 98 7.48 -4.32 4.20
N HIS A 99 6.17 -4.31 3.96
CA HIS A 99 5.26 -3.38 4.63
C HIS A 99 5.23 -3.60 6.14
N GLY A 100 5.27 -4.85 6.60
CA GLY A 100 5.38 -5.17 8.03
C GLY A 100 6.64 -4.57 8.66
N LEU A 101 7.77 -4.66 7.96
CA LEU A 101 9.01 -4.01 8.38
C LEU A 101 8.87 -2.48 8.39
N ASP A 102 8.30 -1.89 7.34
CA ASP A 102 8.12 -0.45 7.21
C ASP A 102 7.26 0.13 8.35
N TYR A 103 6.13 -0.51 8.65
CA TYR A 103 5.28 -0.10 9.78
C TYR A 103 5.94 -0.37 11.14
N SER A 104 6.85 -1.34 11.24
CA SER A 104 7.59 -1.60 12.49
C SER A 104 8.70 -0.55 12.76
N LEU A 105 9.41 -0.12 11.71
CA LEU A 105 10.55 0.78 11.81
C LEU A 105 10.15 2.25 11.71
N TRP A 106 9.18 2.57 10.86
CA TRP A 106 8.84 3.95 10.48
C TRP A 106 7.33 4.26 10.50
N PRO A 107 6.56 3.88 11.54
CA PRO A 107 5.09 3.97 11.55
C PRO A 107 4.50 5.38 11.33
N GLN A 108 5.32 6.43 11.48
CA GLN A 108 4.92 7.84 11.39
C GLN A 108 5.66 8.60 10.28
N HIS A 109 6.47 7.91 9.47
CA HIS A 109 7.31 8.52 8.45
C HIS A 109 7.05 7.90 7.06
N PRO A 110 5.95 8.25 6.36
CA PRO A 110 5.62 7.74 5.03
C PRO A 110 6.76 7.91 4.01
N MET A 111 7.49 9.03 4.09
CA MET A 111 8.65 9.31 3.24
C MET A 111 9.70 8.18 3.24
N LEU A 112 9.89 7.49 4.37
CA LEU A 112 10.85 6.39 4.48
C LEU A 112 10.30 5.06 3.93
N MET A 113 8.97 4.93 3.83
CA MET A 113 8.31 3.77 3.20
C MET A 113 8.29 3.88 1.67
N HIS A 114 8.49 5.09 1.12
CA HIS A 114 8.45 5.37 -0.33
C HIS A 114 9.82 5.31 -1.03
N VAL A 115 10.90 4.98 -0.31
CA VAL A 115 12.28 4.89 -0.84
C VAL A 115 12.63 3.45 -1.20
#